data_AF-A0A2N3DQW8-F1
#
_entry.id   AF-A0A2N3DQW8-F1
#
_cell.length_a   1.000
_cell.length_b   1.000
_cell.length_c   1.000
_cell.angle_alpha   90.00
_cell.angle_beta   90.00
_cell.angle_gamma   90.00
#
_symmetry.space_group_name_H-M   'P 1'
#
loop_
_entity.id
_entity.type
_entity.pdbx_description
1 polymer ?
#
loop_
_entity_poly.entity_id
_entity_poly.type
_entity_poly.pdbx_seq_one_letter_code
_entity_poly.pdbx_strand_id
1 'polypeptide(L)'
;MPGHAFLVSPHNVALLEAYKHVILEAWHRQNITNAEVAAFIGRGTSLVSKIRNGRAPICSKIANLLIELFALDRARLFLAIEIAGNGDLYFDPAFKNASHAAVVFLQDLVTTLDADEDADKRAIFAAFSKPTIERVAREAGHSVVEQFSVHLHSPARQQAAG
;
A
#
# COMPACT_ATOMS: atom_id res chain seq x y z
N MET A 1 13.15 13.40 -7.11
CA MET A 1 11.84 12.82 -6.75
C MET A 1 11.72 12.87 -5.24
N PRO A 2 10.92 13.77 -4.64
CA PRO A 2 10.70 13.76 -3.21
C PRO A 2 9.80 12.57 -2.86
N GLY A 3 10.28 11.71 -1.97
CA GLY A 3 9.55 10.54 -1.50
C GLY A 3 8.22 10.95 -0.87
N HIS A 4 7.12 10.57 -1.49
CA HIS A 4 5.82 10.59 -0.84
C HIS A 4 5.90 9.70 0.40
N ALA A 5 5.97 10.35 1.56
CA ALA A 5 5.74 9.70 2.84
C ALA A 5 4.29 9.22 2.82
N PHE A 6 4.07 7.95 2.48
CA PHE A 6 2.80 7.30 2.74
C PHE A 6 2.68 7.26 4.26
N LEU A 7 1.95 8.24 4.79
CA LEU A 7 1.64 8.34 6.20
C LEU A 7 0.87 7.08 6.55
N VAL A 8 1.46 6.22 7.37
CA VAL A 8 0.70 5.29 8.21
C VAL A 8 -0.38 6.13 8.87
N SER A 9 -1.61 6.07 8.36
CA SER A 9 -2.71 6.91 8.83
C SER A 9 -2.93 6.59 10.31
N PRO A 10 -2.74 7.53 11.24
CA PRO A 10 -2.72 7.25 12.68
C PRO A 10 -4.10 6.89 13.27
N HIS A 11 -5.15 6.84 12.45
CA HIS A 11 -6.54 6.77 12.92
C HIS A 11 -7.05 5.34 13.20
N ASN A 12 -6.24 4.31 13.01
CA ASN A 12 -6.63 2.94 13.33
C ASN A 12 -5.49 2.15 14.01
N VAL A 13 -5.61 1.95 15.32
CA VAL A 13 -4.63 1.20 16.13
C VAL A 13 -4.40 -0.20 15.57
N ALA A 14 -5.42 -0.85 15.01
CA ALA A 14 -5.29 -2.19 14.43
C ALA A 14 -4.40 -2.20 13.18
N LEU A 15 -4.48 -1.17 12.33
CA LEU A 15 -3.61 -1.05 11.16
C LEU A 15 -2.15 -0.85 11.58
N LEU A 16 -1.90 -0.02 12.59
CA LEU A 16 -0.55 0.20 13.09
C LEU A 16 0.06 -1.10 13.65
N GLU A 17 -0.71 -1.90 14.39
CA GLU A 17 -0.25 -3.20 14.88
C GLU A 17 0.01 -4.19 13.74
N ALA A 18 -0.82 -4.20 12.68
CA ALA A 18 -0.59 -5.03 11.50
C ALA A 18 0.71 -4.66 10.77
N TYR A 19 1.00 -3.35 10.60
CA TYR A 19 2.27 -2.89 10.04
C TYR A 19 3.48 -3.30 10.91
N LYS A 20 3.36 -3.15 12.24
CA LYS A 20 4.42 -3.59 13.16
C LYS A 20 4.69 -5.08 13.05
N HIS A 21 3.64 -5.89 13.01
CA HIS A 21 3.75 -7.34 12.86
C HIS A 21 4.55 -7.72 11.61
N VAL A 22 4.19 -7.17 10.45
CA VAL A 22 4.91 -7.45 9.19
C VAL A 22 6.38 -6.99 9.26
N ILE A 23 6.65 -5.81 9.84
CA ILE A 23 8.02 -5.30 9.98
C ILE A 23 8.87 -6.22 10.87
N LEU A 24 8.33 -6.66 12.02
CA LEU A 24 9.05 -7.55 12.93
C LEU A 24 9.27 -8.92 12.31
N GLU A 25 8.27 -9.49 11.65
CA GLU A 25 8.38 -10.78 10.98
C GLU A 25 9.41 -10.72 9.83
N ALA A 26 9.42 -9.64 9.04
CA ALA A 26 10.44 -9.43 8.02
C ALA A 26 11.85 -9.34 8.61
N TRP A 27 12.00 -8.65 9.74
CA TRP A 27 13.26 -8.57 10.46
C TRP A 27 13.73 -9.97 10.90
N HIS A 28 12.84 -10.79 11.46
CA HIS A 28 13.14 -12.15 11.86
C HIS A 28 13.62 -13.02 10.68
N ARG A 29 13.04 -12.84 9.49
CA ARG A 29 13.39 -13.62 8.29
C ARG A 29 14.72 -13.22 7.64
N GLN A 30 15.14 -11.97 7.79
CA GLN A 30 16.33 -11.44 7.09
C GLN A 30 17.64 -11.58 7.88
N ASN A 31 17.61 -12.16 9.08
CA ASN A 31 18.80 -12.35 9.95
C ASN A 31 19.62 -11.07 10.22
N ILE A 32 19.02 -9.89 10.09
CA ILE A 32 19.66 -8.60 10.38
C ILE A 32 19.77 -8.41 11.90
N THR A 33 20.94 -8.01 12.39
CA THR A 33 21.21 -7.83 13.82
C THR A 33 20.65 -6.52 14.37
N ASN A 34 20.46 -6.45 15.69
CA ASN A 34 20.06 -5.20 16.35
C ASN A 34 21.11 -4.09 16.18
N ALA A 35 22.38 -4.44 15.99
CA ALA A 35 23.45 -3.47 15.76
C ALA A 35 23.33 -2.83 14.37
N GLU A 36 23.06 -3.62 13.34
CA GLU A 36 22.84 -3.14 11.97
C GLU A 36 21.59 -2.25 11.89
N VAL A 37 20.48 -2.67 12.51
CA VAL A 37 19.27 -1.83 12.57
C VAL A 37 19.55 -0.52 13.29
N ALA A 38 20.24 -0.56 14.44
CA ALA A 38 20.59 0.62 15.22
C ALA A 38 21.43 1.63 14.42
N ALA A 39 22.44 1.13 13.70
CA ALA A 39 23.28 1.92 12.82
C ALA A 39 22.45 2.58 11.70
N PHE A 40 21.57 1.82 11.04
CA PHE A 40 20.74 2.32 9.94
C PHE A 40 19.75 3.40 10.39
N ILE A 41 19.02 3.17 11.50
CA ILE A 41 17.98 4.12 11.95
C ILE A 41 18.54 5.29 12.78
N GLY A 42 19.84 5.30 13.07
CA GLY A 42 20.51 6.31 13.90
C GLY A 42 19.98 6.33 15.33
N ARG A 43 19.84 5.16 15.97
CA ARG A 43 19.37 5.00 17.36
C ARG A 43 20.22 4.00 18.13
N GLY A 44 20.11 4.01 19.46
CA GLY A 44 20.83 3.04 20.30
C GLY A 44 20.27 1.62 20.20
N THR A 45 21.16 0.63 20.31
CA THR A 45 20.84 -0.81 20.32
C THR A 45 19.82 -1.19 21.42
N SER A 46 19.80 -0.46 22.53
CA SER A 46 18.82 -0.64 23.61
C SER A 46 17.39 -0.35 23.14
N LEU A 47 17.16 0.75 22.40
CA LEU A 47 15.85 1.06 21.84
C LEU A 47 15.43 0.01 20.80
N VAL A 48 16.36 -0.37 19.93
CA VAL A 48 16.14 -1.39 18.89
C VAL A 48 15.77 -2.73 19.52
N SER A 49 16.45 -3.14 20.60
CA SER A 49 16.11 -4.33 21.36
C SER A 49 14.70 -4.25 21.98
N LYS A 50 14.30 -3.10 22.53
CA LYS A 50 12.94 -2.90 23.03
C LYS A 50 11.89 -3.00 21.92
N ILE A 51 12.16 -2.40 20.76
CA ILE A 51 11.26 -2.46 19.59
C ILE A 51 11.08 -3.92 19.14
N ARG A 52 12.19 -4.65 18.96
CA ARG A 52 12.16 -6.05 18.52
C ARG A 52 11.34 -6.95 19.43
N ASN A 53 11.41 -6.69 20.73
CA ASN A 53 10.70 -7.46 21.75
C ASN A 53 9.28 -6.92 22.03
N GLY A 54 8.76 -5.99 21.23
CA GLY A 54 7.42 -5.40 21.43
C GLY A 54 7.30 -4.51 22.68
N ARG A 55 8.42 -4.12 23.31
CA ARG A 55 8.48 -3.32 24.55
C ARG A 55 8.61 -1.82 24.30
N ALA A 56 8.65 -1.39 23.03
CA ALA A 56 8.64 0.02 22.66
C ALA A 56 7.78 0.21 21.40
N PRO A 57 6.97 1.28 21.32
CA PRO A 57 6.19 1.56 20.13
C PRO A 57 7.09 1.96 18.96
N ILE A 58 6.68 1.56 17.75
CA ILE A 58 7.28 2.02 16.50
C ILE A 58 6.48 3.25 16.05
N CYS A 59 7.12 4.41 16.01
CA CYS A 59 6.54 5.61 15.40
C CYS A 59 6.72 5.58 13.87
N SER A 60 5.94 6.39 13.14
CA SER A 60 5.92 6.38 11.67
C SER A 60 7.30 6.62 11.04
N LYS A 61 8.15 7.45 11.66
CA LYS A 61 9.53 7.67 11.17
C LYS A 61 10.38 6.40 11.24
N ILE A 62 10.31 5.68 12.36
CA ILE A 62 11.07 4.42 12.53
C ILE A 62 10.48 3.35 11.61
N ALA A 63 9.15 3.26 11.50
CA ALA A 63 8.49 2.32 10.60
C ALA A 63 8.97 2.49 9.15
N ASN A 64 9.02 3.73 8.65
CA ASN A 64 9.50 4.02 7.29
C ASN A 64 10.95 3.60 7.07
N LEU A 65 11.84 3.84 8.04
CA LEU A 65 13.23 3.41 7.97
C LEU A 65 13.37 1.88 8.00
N LEU A 66 12.55 1.18 8.80
CA LEU A 66 12.55 -0.28 8.84
C LEU A 66 11.99 -0.89 7.56
N ILE A 67 10.92 -0.30 6.99
CA ILE A 67 10.38 -0.68 5.68
C ILE A 67 11.46 -0.57 4.60
N GLU A 68 12.25 0.51 4.63
CA GLU A 68 13.36 0.71 3.70
C GLU A 68 14.50 -0.29 3.93
N LEU A 69 14.95 -0.46 5.18
CA LEU A 69 16.02 -1.38 5.55
C LEU A 69 15.71 -2.83 5.15
N PHE A 70 14.47 -3.25 5.38
CA PHE A 70 14.02 -4.60 5.05
C PHE A 70 13.51 -4.74 3.62
N ALA A 71 13.68 -3.70 2.79
CA ALA A 71 13.24 -3.67 1.40
C ALA A 71 11.78 -4.13 1.21
N LEU A 72 10.89 -3.70 2.11
CA LEU A 72 9.49 -4.10 2.05
C LEU A 72 8.77 -3.34 0.93
N ASP A 73 8.18 -4.10 0.02
CA ASP A 73 7.29 -3.55 -1.01
C ASP A 73 6.10 -2.82 -0.36
N ARG A 74 6.06 -1.49 -0.52
CA ARG A 74 5.06 -0.61 0.08
C ARG A 74 3.67 -0.81 -0.53
N ALA A 75 3.58 -1.06 -1.83
CA ALA A 75 2.30 -1.29 -2.50
C ALA A 75 1.68 -2.59 -2.01
N ARG A 76 2.51 -3.63 -1.85
CA ARG A 76 2.08 -4.91 -1.28
C ARG A 76 1.68 -4.79 0.20
N LEU A 77 2.42 -4.01 1.00
CA LEU A 77 2.04 -3.73 2.39
C LEU A 77 0.65 -3.09 2.47
N PHE A 78 0.43 -2.06 1.65
CA PHE A 78 -0.87 -1.38 1.55
C PHE A 78 -1.98 -2.36 1.16
N LEU A 79 -1.77 -3.18 0.14
CA LEU A 79 -2.75 -4.17 -0.30
C LEU A 79 -3.05 -5.21 0.78
N ALA A 80 -2.04 -5.72 1.49
CA ALA A 80 -2.24 -6.72 2.55
C ALA A 80 -2.97 -6.14 3.76
N ILE A 81 -2.56 -4.96 4.22
CA ILE A 81 -3.00 -4.41 5.51
C ILE A 81 -4.23 -3.52 5.35
N GLU A 82 -4.22 -2.60 4.40
CA GLU A 82 -5.27 -1.58 4.28
C GLU A 82 -6.44 -2.04 3.41
N ILE A 83 -6.17 -2.89 2.40
CA ILE A 83 -7.22 -3.42 1.51
C ILE A 83 -7.74 -4.77 2.00
N ALA A 84 -6.85 -5.74 2.24
CA ALA A 84 -7.25 -7.09 2.64
C ALA A 84 -7.46 -7.24 4.17
N GLY A 85 -6.98 -6.28 4.98
CA GLY A 85 -7.13 -6.32 6.44
C GLY A 85 -6.31 -7.43 7.13
N ASN A 86 -5.35 -8.05 6.43
CA ASN A 86 -4.56 -9.16 6.95
C ASN A 86 -3.08 -9.02 6.54
N GLY A 87 -2.24 -8.62 7.51
CA GLY A 87 -0.80 -8.46 7.31
C GLY A 87 -0.05 -9.75 6.94
N ASP A 88 -0.54 -10.93 7.34
CA ASP A 88 0.14 -12.20 7.04
C ASP A 88 0.18 -12.51 5.54
N LEU A 89 -0.78 -11.97 4.78
CA LEU A 89 -0.80 -12.06 3.31
C LEU A 89 0.45 -11.46 2.66
N TYR A 90 1.13 -10.53 3.34
CA TYR A 90 2.41 -10.00 2.87
C TYR A 90 3.50 -11.09 2.70
N PHE A 91 3.37 -12.23 3.37
CA PHE A 91 4.34 -13.32 3.26
C PHE A 91 3.87 -14.46 2.38
N ASP A 92 2.62 -14.45 1.91
CA ASP A 92 2.03 -15.47 1.05
C ASP A 92 2.55 -15.36 -0.41
N PRO A 93 3.11 -16.42 -1.00
CA PRO A 93 3.61 -16.37 -2.39
C PRO A 93 2.55 -16.09 -3.45
N ALA A 94 1.32 -16.61 -3.29
CA ALA A 94 0.22 -16.35 -4.22
C ALA A 94 -0.23 -14.89 -4.12
N PHE A 95 -0.32 -14.35 -2.90
CA PHE A 95 -0.63 -12.93 -2.68
C PHE A 95 0.44 -12.01 -3.28
N LYS A 96 1.72 -12.41 -3.24
CA LYS A 96 2.82 -11.67 -3.90
C LYS A 96 2.54 -11.51 -5.40
N ASN A 97 2.22 -12.62 -6.07
CA ASN A 97 1.98 -12.65 -7.50
C ASN A 97 0.73 -11.83 -7.87
N ALA A 98 -0.35 -11.99 -7.09
CA ALA A 98 -1.58 -11.22 -7.28
C ALA A 98 -1.35 -9.71 -7.08
N SER A 99 -0.61 -9.33 -6.05
CA SER A 99 -0.26 -7.92 -5.77
C SER A 99 0.57 -7.32 -6.90
N HIS A 100 1.57 -8.05 -7.40
CA HIS A 100 2.38 -7.61 -8.52
C HIS A 100 1.55 -7.41 -9.79
N ALA A 101 0.71 -8.39 -10.14
CA ALA A 101 -0.19 -8.29 -11.28
C ALA A 101 -1.16 -7.10 -11.17
N ALA A 102 -1.70 -6.85 -9.98
CA ALA A 102 -2.58 -5.70 -9.74
C ALA A 102 -1.85 -4.36 -9.91
N VAL A 103 -0.62 -4.25 -9.38
CA VAL A 103 0.20 -3.02 -9.52
C VAL A 103 0.57 -2.78 -10.97
N VAL A 104 1.01 -3.81 -11.71
CA VAL A 104 1.32 -3.72 -13.14
C VAL A 104 0.09 -3.29 -13.94
N PHE A 105 -1.07 -3.92 -13.68
CA PHE A 105 -2.32 -3.55 -14.33
C PHE A 105 -2.71 -2.08 -14.07
N LEU A 106 -2.59 -1.60 -12.83
CA LEU A 106 -2.88 -0.20 -12.50
C LEU A 106 -1.88 0.77 -13.13
N GLN A 107 -0.60 0.39 -13.23
CA GLN A 107 0.42 1.19 -13.92
C GLN A 107 0.10 1.29 -15.41
N ASP A 108 -0.14 0.17 -16.07
CA ASP A 108 -0.52 0.11 -17.48
C ASP A 108 -1.80 0.93 -17.73
N LEU A 109 -2.76 0.85 -16.82
CA LEU A 109 -3.98 1.64 -16.87
C LEU A 109 -3.69 3.14 -16.81
N VAL A 110 -2.93 3.60 -15.82
CA VAL A 110 -2.59 5.03 -15.67
C VAL A 110 -1.83 5.52 -16.90
N THR A 111 -0.85 4.76 -17.40
CA THR A 111 -0.11 5.11 -18.61
C THR A 111 -1.00 5.14 -19.86
N THR A 112 -1.97 4.23 -19.97
CA THR A 112 -2.91 4.20 -21.10
C THR A 112 -3.91 5.37 -21.05
N LEU A 113 -4.29 5.82 -19.87
CA LEU A 113 -5.20 6.96 -19.69
C LEU A 113 -4.50 8.32 -19.80
N ASP A 114 -3.22 8.40 -19.46
CA ASP A 114 -2.38 9.60 -19.59
C ASP A 114 -1.94 9.85 -21.05
N ALA A 115 -1.95 8.81 -21.88
CA ALA A 115 -1.80 8.93 -23.32
C ALA A 115 -3.10 9.48 -23.94
N ASP A 116 -3.13 10.80 -24.14
CA ASP A 116 -4.22 11.51 -24.82
C ASP A 116 -4.59 10.85 -26.17
N GLU A 117 -5.89 10.78 -26.43
CA GLU A 117 -6.55 10.53 -27.74
C GLU A 117 -6.54 9.14 -28.40
N ASP A 118 -6.94 8.07 -27.70
CA ASP A 118 -7.45 6.88 -28.43
C ASP A 118 -8.75 6.35 -27.83
N ALA A 119 -9.87 6.67 -28.48
CA ALA A 119 -11.20 6.21 -28.09
C ALA A 119 -11.28 4.67 -28.10
N ASP A 120 -10.51 4.01 -28.97
CA ASP A 120 -10.46 2.56 -29.09
C ASP A 120 -9.75 1.93 -27.88
N LYS A 121 -8.66 2.54 -27.40
CA LYS A 121 -7.98 2.08 -26.17
C LYS A 121 -8.88 2.22 -24.94
N ARG A 122 -9.67 3.31 -24.86
CA ARG A 122 -10.68 3.51 -23.81
C ARG A 122 -11.82 2.48 -23.89
N ALA A 123 -12.27 2.14 -25.10
CA ALA A 123 -13.33 1.14 -25.31
C ALA A 123 -12.86 -0.30 -24.99
N ILE A 124 -11.66 -0.68 -25.43
CA ILE A 124 -11.02 -1.96 -25.11
C ILE A 124 -10.82 -2.07 -23.59
N PHE A 125 -10.37 -0.98 -22.96
CA PHE A 125 -10.21 -0.92 -21.51
C PHE A 125 -11.55 -1.06 -20.77
N ALA A 126 -12.59 -0.32 -21.16
CA ALA A 126 -13.92 -0.43 -20.55
C ALA A 126 -14.51 -1.84 -20.70
N ALA A 127 -14.26 -2.50 -21.83
CA ALA A 127 -14.72 -3.87 -22.08
C ALA A 127 -14.01 -4.91 -21.18
N PHE A 128 -12.73 -4.72 -20.85
CA PHE A 128 -11.96 -5.66 -20.03
C PHE A 128 -12.05 -5.38 -18.51
N SER A 129 -12.08 -4.11 -18.13
CA SER A 129 -12.11 -3.68 -16.74
C SER A 129 -13.48 -3.87 -16.11
N LYS A 130 -14.57 -3.65 -16.86
CA LYS A 130 -15.93 -3.73 -16.33
C LYS A 130 -16.29 -5.11 -15.76
N PRO A 131 -16.06 -6.25 -16.45
CA PRO A 131 -16.35 -7.57 -15.88
C PRO A 131 -15.50 -7.88 -14.64
N THR A 132 -14.25 -7.41 -14.62
CA THR A 132 -13.32 -7.61 -13.50
C THR A 132 -13.73 -6.79 -12.28
N ILE A 133 -14.07 -5.52 -12.48
CA ILE A 133 -14.58 -4.61 -11.44
C ILE A 133 -15.92 -5.12 -10.91
N GLU A 134 -16.85 -5.51 -11.79
CA GLU A 134 -18.14 -6.09 -11.40
C GLU A 134 -17.97 -7.40 -10.63
N ARG A 135 -17.00 -8.23 -11.00
CA ARG A 135 -16.68 -9.47 -10.28
C ARG A 135 -16.10 -9.17 -8.90
N VAL A 136 -15.13 -8.28 -8.79
CA VAL A 136 -14.52 -7.88 -7.51
C VAL A 136 -15.53 -7.19 -6.61
N ALA A 137 -16.39 -6.30 -7.14
CA ALA A 137 -17.46 -5.65 -6.39
C ALA A 137 -18.52 -6.65 -5.89
N ARG A 138 -18.82 -7.69 -6.68
CA ARG A 138 -19.73 -8.78 -6.27
C ARG A 138 -19.11 -9.67 -5.19
N GLU A 139 -17.83 -9.99 -5.31
CA GLU A 139 -17.09 -10.81 -4.35
C GLU A 139 -16.80 -10.06 -3.03
N ALA A 140 -16.64 -8.73 -3.08
CA ALA A 140 -16.39 -7.87 -1.91
C ALA A 140 -17.67 -7.43 -1.17
N GLY A 141 -18.86 -7.77 -1.66
CA GLY A 141 -20.14 -7.50 -1.00
C GLY A 141 -20.58 -6.03 -0.94
N HIS A 142 -19.81 -5.06 -1.47
CA HIS A 142 -20.18 -3.64 -1.53
C HIS A 142 -19.59 -2.92 -2.76
N SER A 143 -20.31 -1.88 -3.22
CA SER A 143 -20.12 -1.14 -4.46
C SER A 143 -18.79 -0.37 -4.52
N VAL A 144 -17.76 -1.01 -5.10
CA VAL A 144 -16.51 -0.33 -5.52
C VAL A 144 -16.79 0.76 -6.58
N VAL A 145 -17.92 0.66 -7.28
CA VAL A 145 -18.36 1.60 -8.32
C VAL A 145 -18.75 2.98 -7.75
N GLU A 146 -19.31 3.02 -6.53
CA GLU A 146 -19.71 4.29 -5.90
C GLU A 146 -18.53 5.12 -5.41
N GLN A 147 -17.43 4.50 -4.96
CA GLN A 147 -16.26 5.23 -4.43
C GLN A 147 -15.40 5.89 -5.53
N PHE A 148 -15.27 5.25 -6.70
CA PHE A 148 -14.55 5.85 -7.83
C PHE A 148 -15.35 6.94 -8.56
N SER A 149 -16.69 6.87 -8.51
CA SER A 149 -17.57 7.88 -9.13
C SER A 149 -17.48 9.25 -8.44
N VAL A 150 -17.17 9.28 -7.14
CA VAL A 150 -17.05 10.52 -6.35
C VAL A 150 -15.76 11.31 -6.68
N HIS A 151 -14.69 10.66 -7.15
CA HIS A 151 -13.45 11.35 -7.52
C HIS A 151 -13.38 11.80 -8.99
N LEU A 152 -14.25 11.30 -9.87
CA LEU A 152 -14.30 11.70 -11.29
C LEU A 152 -15.34 12.79 -11.58
N HIS A 153 -16.23 13.12 -10.64
CA HIS A 153 -17.27 14.14 -10.81
C HIS A 153 -17.31 15.17 -9.68
N SER A 154 -16.16 15.69 -9.22
CA SER A 154 -16.18 16.91 -8.41
C SER A 154 -16.48 18.10 -9.32
N PRO A 155 -17.66 18.74 -9.26
CA PRO A 155 -17.95 19.94 -10.01
C PRO A 155 -17.45 21.13 -9.20
N ALA A 156 -16.13 21.28 -9.12
CA ALA A 156 -15.49 22.39 -8.41
C ALA A 156 -14.56 23.19 -9.32
N ARG A 157 -14.98 23.42 -10.58
CA ARG A 157 -14.49 24.49 -11.45
C ARG A 157 -15.56 24.89 -12.48
N GLN A 158 -16.71 25.40 -12.03
CA GLN A 158 -17.65 26.11 -12.92
C GLN A 158 -18.47 27.22 -12.23
N GLN A 159 -17.96 27.80 -11.14
CA GLN A 159 -18.47 29.08 -10.62
C GLN A 159 -17.31 30.05 -10.41
N ALA A 160 -16.71 30.47 -11.53
CA ALA A 160 -15.87 31.66 -11.63
C ALA A 160 -15.93 32.21 -13.07
N ALA A 161 -17.15 32.27 -13.63
CA ALA A 161 -17.49 32.98 -14.86
C ALA A 161 -19.03 32.98 -14.95
N GLY A 162 -19.65 34.05 -14.45
CA GLY A 162 -21.09 34.22 -14.40
C GLY A 162 -21.46 35.31 -13.41
#